data_AF-A0A453HQZ2-F1
#
_entry.id   AF-A0A453HQZ2-F1
#
_cell.length_a   1.000
_cell.length_b   1.000
_cell.length_c   1.000
_cell.angle_alpha   90.00
_cell.angle_beta   90.00
_cell.angle_gamma   90.00
#
_symmetry.space_group_name_H-M   'P 1'
#
loop_
_entity.id
_entity.type
_entity.pdbx_description
1 polymer ?
#
loop_
_entity_poly.entity_id
_entity_poly.type
_entity_poly.pdbx_seq_one_letter_code
_entity_poly.pdbx_strand_id
1 'polypeptide(L)'
;MGTKDAAALHTILCSLLLLSLSCGCLAAESEGAQTALLEVDTSWKAARKIPQTLFGLFFEEINHAGAGGLWAELVSNRGFEAGGPYTPSNIDPWSIIGDESSIYVKTERASCFSRNMVALRMEILCAKCPAGGVGIYNPGFWGMNIEEGKSYNLVMYIRSLESVELTASLTCSDGLQNIAAAVIVDTNVSDWRKIQMQLLAKVTCRTSRLELTTSKRGVIWIDQVSLIPSDTYKGHGFRKELIHMLVDLKPRFLRFPGGTFVEGILLRNAFRWRETIGPWEERPGHYGDVWNYWTDDGLGYYELLQVC
;
A
#
# COMPACT_ATOMS: atom_id res chain seq x y z
N MET A 1 -6.57 46.70 81.01
CA MET A 1 -7.51 46.15 82.02
C MET A 1 -8.70 45.58 81.26
N GLY A 2 -8.66 44.40 80.64
CA GLY A 2 -7.89 43.20 80.95
C GLY A 2 -8.81 42.23 81.69
N THR A 3 -9.50 41.35 80.93
CA THR A 3 -10.00 39.99 81.28
C THR A 3 -11.27 39.55 80.52
N LYS A 4 -12.02 40.43 79.83
CA LYS A 4 -13.29 40.02 79.19
C LYS A 4 -13.18 39.50 77.74
N ASP A 5 -12.22 39.97 76.95
CA ASP A 5 -12.14 39.58 75.52
C ASP A 5 -11.40 38.25 75.26
N ALA A 6 -10.53 37.82 76.19
CA ALA A 6 -9.83 36.54 76.05
C ALA A 6 -10.73 35.32 76.27
N ALA A 7 -11.74 35.45 77.16
CA ALA A 7 -12.68 34.38 77.47
C ALA A 7 -13.68 34.12 76.33
N ALA A 8 -14.16 35.18 75.67
CA ALA A 8 -15.05 35.06 74.51
C ALA A 8 -14.34 34.37 73.33
N LEU A 9 -13.07 34.72 73.07
CA LEU A 9 -12.29 34.13 72.00
C LEU A 9 -11.95 32.65 72.28
N HIS A 10 -11.63 32.29 73.52
CA HIS A 10 -11.41 30.89 73.92
C HIS A 10 -12.70 30.05 73.84
N THR A 11 -13.83 30.63 74.21
CA THR A 11 -15.12 29.92 74.15
C THR A 11 -15.50 29.65 72.70
N ILE A 12 -15.38 30.65 71.81
CA ILE A 12 -15.66 30.51 70.38
C ILE A 12 -14.70 29.51 69.70
N LEU A 13 -13.41 29.51 70.06
CA LEU A 13 -12.43 28.56 69.53
C LEU A 13 -12.73 27.13 69.98
N CYS A 14 -13.12 26.93 71.25
CA CYS A 14 -13.55 25.63 71.77
C CYS A 14 -14.86 25.14 71.13
N SER A 15 -15.84 26.02 70.87
CA SER A 15 -17.07 25.62 70.15
C SER A 15 -16.78 25.24 68.70
N LEU A 16 -15.87 25.96 68.02
CA LEU A 16 -15.49 25.65 66.64
C LEU A 16 -14.66 24.36 66.53
N LEU A 17 -13.84 24.03 67.54
CA LEU A 17 -13.15 22.74 67.64
C LEU A 17 -14.12 21.58 67.97
N LEU A 18 -15.14 21.80 68.80
CA LEU A 18 -16.17 20.78 69.08
C LEU A 18 -17.12 20.55 67.88
N LEU A 19 -17.38 21.59 67.08
CA LEU A 19 -18.12 21.45 65.81
C LEU A 19 -17.29 20.81 64.69
N SER A 20 -15.97 20.97 64.67
CA SER A 20 -15.12 20.29 63.68
C SER A 20 -14.85 18.82 64.03
N LEU A 21 -14.87 18.43 65.31
CA LEU A 21 -14.80 17.03 65.74
C LEU A 21 -16.11 16.26 65.58
N SER A 22 -17.27 16.93 65.52
CA SER A 22 -18.58 16.27 65.28
C SER A 22 -18.94 16.14 63.80
N CYS A 23 -18.20 16.81 62.91
CA CYS A 23 -18.28 16.62 61.45
C CYS A 23 -17.21 15.65 60.94
N GLY A 24 -16.65 14.81 61.82
CA GLY A 24 -16.04 13.54 61.43
C GLY A 24 -17.14 12.53 61.15
N CYS A 25 -17.93 12.73 60.10
CA CYS A 25 -18.70 11.63 59.54
C CYS A 25 -17.68 10.55 59.17
N LEU A 26 -17.60 9.52 60.00
CA LEU A 26 -17.13 8.21 59.60
C LEU A 26 -18.04 7.81 58.43
N ALA A 27 -17.63 8.17 57.22
CA ALA A 27 -17.97 7.40 56.05
C ALA A 27 -17.30 6.04 56.28
N ALA A 28 -17.95 5.19 57.06
CA ALA A 28 -17.76 3.78 56.94
C ALA A 28 -18.22 3.47 55.52
N GLU A 29 -17.27 3.44 54.59
CA GLU A 29 -17.46 2.73 53.33
C GLU A 29 -17.84 1.32 53.73
N SER A 30 -19.14 1.04 53.72
CA SER A 30 -19.66 -0.30 53.74
C SER A 30 -19.20 -0.93 52.42
N GLU A 31 -17.98 -1.46 52.39
CA GLU A 31 -17.57 -2.54 51.49
C GLU A 31 -18.35 -3.81 51.87
N GLY A 32 -19.68 -3.72 51.84
CA GLY A 32 -20.52 -4.89 51.78
C GLY A 32 -20.32 -5.46 50.39
N ALA A 33 -19.66 -6.61 50.29
CA ALA A 33 -19.56 -7.35 49.04
C ALA A 33 -20.97 -7.52 48.46
N GLN A 34 -21.33 -6.71 47.47
CA GLN A 34 -22.64 -6.79 46.82
C GLN A 34 -22.67 -8.10 46.06
N THR A 35 -23.47 -9.04 46.56
CA THR A 35 -23.70 -10.30 45.86
C THR A 35 -24.65 -10.01 44.71
N ALA A 36 -24.13 -9.95 43.49
CA ALA A 36 -24.94 -9.89 42.29
C ALA A 36 -25.36 -11.32 41.89
N LEU A 37 -26.67 -11.54 41.78
CA LEU A 37 -27.21 -12.79 41.25
C LEU A 37 -27.32 -12.69 39.72
N LEU A 38 -26.61 -13.56 39.00
CA LEU A 38 -26.77 -13.74 37.55
C LEU A 38 -27.58 -15.01 37.30
N GLU A 39 -28.85 -14.84 36.96
CA GLU A 39 -29.68 -15.95 36.48
C GLU A 39 -29.52 -16.10 34.96
N VAL A 40 -29.18 -17.31 34.50
CA VAL A 40 -29.01 -17.62 33.07
C VAL A 40 -30.12 -18.56 32.64
N ASP A 41 -31.09 -18.05 31.88
CA ASP A 41 -32.11 -18.87 31.21
C ASP A 41 -31.51 -19.52 29.95
N THR A 42 -31.31 -20.83 30.00
CA THR A 42 -30.81 -21.63 28.87
C THR A 42 -31.92 -22.28 28.05
N SER A 43 -33.19 -21.96 28.33
CA SER A 43 -34.33 -22.50 27.61
C SER A 43 -34.40 -21.95 26.18
N TRP A 44 -34.83 -22.81 25.25
CA TRP A 44 -35.03 -22.43 23.84
C TRP A 44 -36.08 -21.32 23.64
N LYS A 45 -36.91 -21.03 24.66
CA LYS A 45 -37.90 -19.95 24.62
C LYS A 45 -37.25 -18.56 24.61
N ALA A 46 -36.06 -18.43 25.19
CA ALA A 46 -35.27 -17.21 25.19
C ALA A 46 -34.26 -17.13 24.02
N ALA A 47 -34.17 -18.19 23.19
CA ALA A 47 -33.19 -18.26 22.11
C ALA A 47 -33.46 -17.19 21.03
N ARG A 48 -32.40 -16.50 20.61
CA ARG A 48 -32.44 -15.53 19.50
C ARG A 48 -31.74 -16.11 18.28
N LYS A 49 -32.28 -15.81 17.10
CA LYS A 49 -31.64 -16.17 15.83
C LYS A 49 -30.31 -15.42 15.70
N ILE A 50 -29.24 -16.16 15.49
CA ILE A 50 -27.92 -15.58 15.20
C ILE A 50 -28.01 -14.84 13.85
N PRO A 51 -27.63 -13.55 13.77
CA PRO A 51 -27.62 -12.83 12.51
C PRO A 51 -26.74 -13.52 11.48
N GLN A 52 -27.21 -13.59 10.23
CA GLN A 52 -26.40 -14.11 9.13
C GLN A 52 -25.16 -13.24 8.85
N THR A 53 -25.10 -12.03 9.37
CA THR A 53 -23.97 -11.10 9.27
C THR A 53 -23.08 -11.13 10.52
N LEU A 54 -23.17 -12.19 11.35
CA LEU A 54 -22.33 -12.28 12.55
C LEU A 54 -20.84 -12.35 12.20
N PHE A 55 -20.49 -13.05 11.12
CA PHE A 55 -19.10 -13.25 10.69
C PHE A 55 -18.85 -12.59 9.34
N GLY A 56 -17.79 -11.80 9.26
CA GLY A 56 -17.34 -11.14 8.04
C GLY A 56 -15.86 -10.80 8.13
N LEU A 57 -15.39 -10.08 7.11
CA LEU A 57 -14.01 -9.64 7.00
C LEU A 57 -13.90 -8.14 7.21
N PHE A 58 -12.72 -7.73 7.65
CA PHE A 58 -12.28 -6.35 7.67
C PHE A 58 -11.03 -6.25 6.82
N PHE A 59 -10.99 -5.27 5.92
CA PHE A 59 -9.85 -4.99 5.07
C PHE A 59 -9.49 -3.51 5.15
N GLU A 60 -8.21 -3.27 5.38
CA GLU A 60 -7.54 -2.00 5.18
C GLU A 60 -6.18 -2.26 4.51
N GLU A 61 -5.62 -1.22 3.89
CA GLU A 61 -4.29 -1.30 3.29
C GLU A 61 -3.21 -1.17 4.39
N ILE A 62 -2.93 -2.30 5.03
CA ILE A 62 -1.93 -2.47 6.10
C ILE A 62 -1.01 -3.64 5.73
N ASN A 63 0.28 -3.55 6.06
CA ASN A 63 1.24 -4.63 5.80
C ASN A 63 1.28 -5.10 4.33
N HIS A 64 1.04 -4.20 3.38
CA HIS A 64 0.91 -4.56 1.96
C HIS A 64 -0.23 -5.58 1.70
N ALA A 65 -1.34 -5.50 2.43
CA ALA A 65 -2.47 -6.40 2.28
C ALA A 65 -3.20 -6.20 0.94
N GLY A 66 -3.22 -5.00 0.37
CA GLY A 66 -3.71 -4.76 -0.99
C GLY A 66 -2.58 -4.78 -2.00
N ALA A 67 -1.84 -3.69 -2.11
CA ALA A 67 -0.65 -3.54 -2.96
C ALA A 67 0.50 -4.43 -2.42
N GLY A 68 0.81 -5.49 -3.15
CA GLY A 68 1.75 -6.53 -2.71
C GLY A 68 1.09 -7.77 -2.10
N GLY A 69 -0.21 -7.67 -1.80
CA GLY A 69 -1.05 -8.72 -1.22
C GLY A 69 -2.16 -9.14 -2.16
N LEU A 70 -3.42 -8.81 -1.84
CA LEU A 70 -4.61 -9.21 -2.60
C LEU A 70 -4.57 -8.74 -4.07
N TRP A 71 -3.99 -7.57 -4.34
CA TRP A 71 -3.85 -7.04 -5.68
C TRP A 71 -2.71 -7.74 -6.43
N ALA A 72 -2.95 -8.14 -7.67
CA ALA A 72 -2.01 -8.96 -8.44
C ALA A 72 -0.90 -8.17 -9.14
N GLU A 73 -0.86 -6.84 -9.00
CA GLU A 73 0.28 -6.04 -9.43
C GLU A 73 1.57 -6.55 -8.79
N LEU A 74 2.57 -6.81 -9.62
CA LEU A 74 3.87 -7.28 -9.18
C LEU A 74 4.87 -6.14 -9.04
N VAL A 75 4.69 -5.04 -9.78
CA VAL A 75 5.60 -3.89 -9.75
C VAL A 75 5.24 -2.97 -8.58
N SER A 76 6.21 -2.70 -7.71
CA SER A 76 6.09 -1.67 -6.67
C SER A 76 6.58 -0.33 -7.19
N ASN A 77 5.95 0.77 -6.77
CA ASN A 77 6.25 2.13 -7.26
C ASN A 77 6.23 2.23 -8.80
N ARG A 78 5.14 1.73 -9.42
CA ARG A 78 4.98 1.63 -10.88
C ARG A 78 4.98 2.96 -11.65
N GLY A 79 4.53 4.04 -11.02
CA GLY A 79 4.42 5.37 -11.60
C GLY A 79 5.45 6.37 -11.10
N PHE A 80 6.41 5.95 -10.27
CA PHE A 80 7.46 6.82 -9.70
C PHE A 80 6.94 7.98 -8.81
N GLU A 81 5.67 7.95 -8.42
CA GLU A 81 5.05 8.94 -7.53
C GLU A 81 5.32 8.66 -6.04
N ALA A 82 5.93 7.50 -5.69
CA ALA A 82 6.26 7.19 -4.31
C ALA A 82 7.37 8.13 -3.80
N GLY A 83 6.98 9.21 -3.13
CA GLY A 83 7.84 10.36 -2.83
C GLY A 83 7.10 11.70 -2.98
N GLY A 84 5.90 11.66 -3.58
CA GLY A 84 5.09 12.81 -3.91
C GLY A 84 5.47 13.40 -5.28
N PRO A 85 4.79 14.48 -5.71
CA PRO A 85 4.94 15.05 -7.06
C PRO A 85 6.24 15.87 -7.23
N TYR A 86 7.18 15.76 -6.31
CA TYR A 86 8.44 16.49 -6.31
C TYR A 86 9.51 15.74 -7.13
N THR A 87 10.45 16.48 -7.72
CA THR A 87 11.58 15.88 -8.45
C THR A 87 12.92 16.33 -7.87
N PRO A 88 13.88 15.41 -7.65
CA PRO A 88 13.77 13.97 -7.90
C PRO A 88 12.80 13.29 -6.92
N SER A 89 11.93 12.42 -7.45
CA SER A 89 11.08 11.54 -6.66
C SER A 89 11.89 10.32 -6.25
N ASN A 90 11.41 9.61 -5.23
CA ASN A 90 12.02 8.36 -4.81
C ASN A 90 11.64 7.25 -5.80
N ILE A 91 12.65 6.54 -6.30
CA ILE A 91 12.45 5.42 -7.21
C ILE A 91 12.44 4.08 -6.48
N ASP A 92 12.68 4.01 -5.17
CA ASP A 92 12.60 2.75 -4.41
C ASP A 92 11.26 2.04 -4.66
N PRO A 93 11.25 0.71 -4.89
CA PRO A 93 12.39 -0.23 -4.82
C PRO A 93 13.12 -0.44 -6.15
N TRP A 94 12.93 0.43 -7.15
CA TRP A 94 13.70 0.36 -8.38
C TRP A 94 15.19 0.59 -8.13
N SER A 95 16.02 -0.13 -8.86
CA SER A 95 17.48 -0.07 -8.76
C SER A 95 18.12 -0.08 -10.14
N ILE A 96 19.32 0.47 -10.24
CA ILE A 96 20.04 0.64 -11.50
C ILE A 96 20.82 -0.64 -11.85
N ILE A 97 20.79 -1.05 -13.12
CA ILE A 97 21.68 -2.05 -13.71
C ILE A 97 22.75 -1.30 -14.50
N GLY A 98 23.99 -1.35 -14.05
CA GLY A 98 25.11 -0.59 -14.60
C GLY A 98 25.70 0.39 -13.59
N ASP A 99 26.73 1.11 -14.00
CA ASP A 99 27.40 2.15 -13.21
C ASP A 99 27.25 3.54 -13.85
N GLU A 100 27.71 4.58 -13.14
CA GLU A 100 27.64 5.98 -13.57
C GLU A 100 28.38 6.27 -14.89
N SER A 101 29.31 5.42 -15.32
CA SER A 101 29.97 5.54 -16.62
C SER A 101 29.10 5.05 -17.78
N SER A 102 28.10 4.24 -17.47
CA SER A 102 27.28 3.50 -18.45
C SER A 102 25.84 3.99 -18.53
N ILE A 103 25.26 4.48 -17.43
CA ILE A 103 23.88 4.94 -17.35
C ILE A 103 23.71 6.03 -16.30
N TYR A 104 22.87 7.01 -16.61
CA TYR A 104 22.40 8.01 -15.66
C TYR A 104 20.86 7.95 -15.54
N VAL A 105 20.35 7.77 -14.33
CA VAL A 105 18.91 7.65 -14.04
C VAL A 105 18.47 8.78 -13.13
N LYS A 106 17.36 9.42 -13.48
CA LYS A 106 16.67 10.42 -12.64
C LYS A 106 15.18 10.45 -12.94
N THR A 107 14.39 11.11 -12.11
CA THR A 107 12.98 11.37 -12.38
C THR A 107 12.74 12.82 -12.81
N GLU A 108 11.78 13.05 -13.69
CA GLU A 108 11.39 14.38 -14.18
C GLU A 108 9.86 14.52 -14.24
N ARG A 109 9.35 15.76 -14.19
CA ARG A 109 7.91 16.05 -14.39
C ARG A 109 7.59 16.04 -15.89
N ALA A 110 7.68 14.87 -16.50
CA ALA A 110 7.62 14.69 -17.95
C ALA A 110 6.50 13.75 -18.44
N SER A 111 5.76 13.12 -17.51
CA SER A 111 4.69 12.18 -17.84
C SER A 111 3.60 12.80 -18.73
N CYS A 112 2.94 11.97 -19.53
CA CYS A 112 1.72 12.34 -20.24
C CYS A 112 0.48 12.44 -19.33
N PHE A 113 0.55 11.95 -18.10
CA PHE A 113 -0.55 11.97 -17.15
C PHE A 113 -0.49 13.21 -16.27
N SER A 114 -1.49 14.09 -16.38
CA SER A 114 -1.52 15.35 -15.62
C SER A 114 -1.61 15.18 -14.11
N ARG A 115 -2.06 14.00 -13.66
CA ARG A 115 -2.22 13.64 -12.24
C ARG A 115 -1.08 12.79 -11.69
N ASN A 116 -0.29 12.18 -12.57
CA ASN A 116 0.89 11.38 -12.30
C ASN A 116 2.02 11.97 -13.13
N MET A 117 2.58 13.09 -12.68
CA MET A 117 3.44 13.91 -13.52
C MET A 117 4.88 13.39 -13.60
N VAL A 118 5.27 12.50 -12.69
CA VAL A 118 6.64 12.00 -12.58
C VAL A 118 6.86 10.87 -13.58
N ALA A 119 7.98 10.92 -14.30
CA ALA A 119 8.45 9.85 -15.15
C ALA A 119 9.94 9.60 -14.87
N LEU A 120 10.36 8.35 -15.02
CA LEU A 120 11.77 7.98 -14.92
C LEU A 120 12.47 8.23 -16.25
N ARG A 121 13.60 8.93 -16.24
CA ARG A 121 14.47 9.18 -17.39
C ARG A 121 15.75 8.37 -17.24
N MET A 122 16.00 7.47 -18.18
CA MET A 122 17.25 6.76 -18.38
C MET A 122 18.05 7.40 -19.51
N GLU A 123 19.29 7.77 -19.24
CA GLU A 123 20.26 8.19 -20.25
C GLU A 123 21.39 7.18 -20.32
N ILE A 124 21.47 6.51 -21.46
CA ILE A 124 22.43 5.45 -21.72
C ILE A 124 23.70 6.09 -22.27
N LEU A 125 24.80 5.98 -21.53
CA LEU A 125 26.06 6.65 -21.79
C LEU A 125 27.07 5.74 -22.50
N CYS A 126 27.00 4.43 -22.29
CA CYS A 126 27.92 3.47 -22.89
C CYS A 126 27.77 3.39 -24.42
N ALA A 127 28.91 3.48 -25.14
CA ALA A 127 28.96 3.17 -26.58
C ALA A 127 29.07 1.66 -26.85
N LYS A 128 29.68 0.93 -25.91
CA LYS A 128 29.75 -0.52 -25.86
C LYS A 128 29.29 -0.94 -24.46
N CYS A 129 28.00 -1.16 -24.31
CA CYS A 129 27.44 -1.57 -23.03
C CYS A 129 27.86 -3.00 -22.67
N PRO A 130 27.91 -3.35 -21.37
CA PRO A 130 28.12 -4.72 -20.93
C PRO A 130 27.14 -5.71 -21.56
N ALA A 131 27.49 -6.99 -21.55
CA ALA A 131 26.59 -8.06 -21.96
C ALA A 131 25.32 -8.03 -21.08
N GLY A 132 24.14 -8.11 -21.71
CA GLY A 132 22.84 -7.93 -21.03
C GLY A 132 22.35 -6.48 -20.98
N GLY A 133 23.19 -5.51 -21.35
CA GLY A 133 22.84 -4.09 -21.38
C GLY A 133 22.88 -3.43 -20.00
N VAL A 134 22.39 -2.18 -19.96
CA VAL A 134 22.24 -1.37 -18.74
C VAL A 134 20.80 -0.88 -18.65
N GLY A 135 20.34 -0.53 -17.45
CA GLY A 135 18.96 -0.15 -17.26
C GLY A 135 18.53 -0.06 -15.81
N ILE A 136 17.32 -0.52 -15.53
CA ILE A 136 16.73 -0.56 -14.19
C ILE A 136 16.04 -1.90 -13.93
N TYR A 137 15.86 -2.24 -12.66
CA TYR A 137 15.02 -3.36 -12.25
C TYR A 137 14.11 -3.01 -11.09
N ASN A 138 12.99 -3.73 -11.00
CA ASN A 138 12.06 -3.69 -9.88
C ASN A 138 11.95 -5.08 -9.25
N PRO A 139 12.24 -5.25 -7.95
CA PRO A 139 12.08 -6.54 -7.26
C PRO A 139 10.62 -6.84 -6.90
N GLY A 140 9.69 -5.93 -7.18
CA GLY A 140 8.31 -6.00 -6.73
C GLY A 140 8.21 -5.84 -5.22
N PHE A 141 7.29 -6.59 -4.61
CA PHE A 141 7.08 -6.62 -3.17
C PHE A 141 7.92 -7.74 -2.55
N TRP A 142 9.21 -7.46 -2.33
CA TRP A 142 10.23 -8.40 -1.81
C TRP A 142 10.46 -9.66 -2.66
N GLY A 143 10.21 -9.56 -3.96
CA GLY A 143 10.34 -10.64 -4.94
C GLY A 143 9.03 -10.95 -5.64
N MET A 144 9.12 -11.33 -6.92
CA MET A 144 7.99 -11.77 -7.72
C MET A 144 7.97 -13.30 -7.84
N ASN A 145 6.86 -13.93 -7.46
CA ASN A 145 6.66 -15.36 -7.71
C ASN A 145 6.23 -15.58 -9.16
N ILE A 146 7.16 -16.04 -9.99
CA ILE A 146 6.96 -16.33 -11.40
C ILE A 146 6.91 -17.84 -11.59
N GLU A 147 5.88 -18.35 -12.25
CA GLU A 147 5.62 -19.77 -12.42
C GLU A 147 5.72 -20.16 -13.89
N GLU A 148 6.41 -21.27 -14.15
CA GLU A 148 6.58 -21.83 -15.50
C GLU A 148 5.23 -22.03 -16.20
N GLY A 149 5.19 -21.68 -17.49
CA GLY A 149 4.00 -21.82 -18.33
C GLY A 149 2.93 -20.74 -18.10
N LYS A 150 3.07 -19.88 -17.08
CA LYS A 150 2.17 -18.73 -16.90
C LYS A 150 2.62 -17.53 -17.72
N SER A 151 1.65 -16.73 -18.14
CA SER A 151 1.87 -15.46 -18.82
C SER A 151 1.65 -14.28 -17.87
N TYR A 152 2.43 -13.23 -18.08
CA TYR A 152 2.37 -11.99 -17.32
C TYR A 152 2.21 -10.82 -18.29
N ASN A 153 1.18 -10.02 -18.09
CA ASN A 153 0.87 -8.87 -18.93
C ASN A 153 1.70 -7.67 -18.48
N LEU A 154 2.67 -7.26 -19.29
CA LEU A 154 3.45 -6.04 -19.07
C LEU A 154 2.79 -4.89 -19.83
N VAL A 155 2.54 -3.79 -19.12
CA VAL A 155 2.10 -2.52 -19.68
C VAL A 155 3.04 -1.43 -19.20
N MET A 156 3.49 -0.56 -20.09
CA MET A 156 4.23 0.64 -19.72
C MET A 156 4.08 1.73 -20.76
N TYR A 157 4.44 2.95 -20.40
CA TYR A 157 4.52 4.08 -21.31
C TYR A 157 5.99 4.41 -21.53
N ILE A 158 6.37 4.61 -22.79
CA ILE A 158 7.73 5.02 -23.16
C ILE A 158 7.72 6.27 -24.04
N ARG A 159 8.77 7.07 -23.93
CA ARG A 159 9.09 8.17 -24.85
C ARG A 159 10.60 8.20 -25.08
N SER A 160 11.05 8.54 -26.28
CA SER A 160 12.46 8.75 -26.60
C SER A 160 12.62 9.75 -27.74
N LEU A 161 13.76 10.44 -27.79
CA LEU A 161 14.10 11.31 -28.92
C LEU A 161 14.57 10.52 -30.15
N GLU A 162 14.94 9.26 -29.94
CA GLU A 162 15.50 8.37 -30.94
C GLU A 162 14.67 7.07 -30.99
N SER A 163 15.00 6.17 -31.90
CA SER A 163 14.39 4.84 -31.90
C SER A 163 14.81 4.06 -30.66
N VAL A 164 13.87 3.36 -30.04
CA VAL A 164 14.11 2.56 -28.85
C VAL A 164 14.37 1.10 -29.23
N GLU A 165 15.33 0.49 -28.53
CA GLU A 165 15.51 -0.96 -28.44
C GLU A 165 15.65 -1.29 -26.96
N LEU A 166 14.58 -1.75 -26.33
CA LEU A 166 14.50 -2.03 -24.89
C LEU A 166 14.10 -3.49 -24.69
N THR A 167 14.80 -4.20 -23.82
CA THR A 167 14.43 -5.56 -23.42
C THR A 167 13.73 -5.51 -22.08
N ALA A 168 12.53 -6.06 -22.02
CA ALA A 168 11.84 -6.33 -20.77
C ALA A 168 12.03 -7.80 -20.42
N SER A 169 12.57 -8.09 -19.24
CA SER A 169 12.80 -9.47 -18.79
C SER A 169 12.37 -9.71 -17.36
N LEU A 170 11.85 -10.91 -17.11
CA LEU A 170 11.77 -11.48 -15.78
C LEU A 170 13.02 -12.31 -15.53
N THR A 171 13.72 -12.02 -14.45
CA THR A 171 14.91 -12.75 -14.01
C THR A 171 14.74 -13.21 -12.57
N CYS A 172 15.43 -14.28 -12.16
CA CYS A 172 15.55 -14.56 -10.72
C CYS A 172 16.29 -13.41 -10.02
N SER A 173 16.22 -13.36 -8.69
CA SER A 173 16.73 -12.26 -7.86
C SER A 173 18.20 -11.91 -8.10
N ASP A 174 19.01 -12.86 -8.59
CA ASP A 174 20.42 -12.66 -8.95
C ASP A 174 20.64 -11.99 -10.32
N GLY A 175 19.61 -11.91 -11.16
CA GLY A 175 19.68 -11.42 -12.55
C GLY A 175 20.29 -12.40 -13.54
N LEU A 176 20.72 -13.58 -13.11
CA LEU A 176 21.48 -14.51 -13.95
C LEU A 176 20.55 -15.45 -14.72
N GLN A 177 19.48 -15.90 -14.08
CA GLN A 177 18.51 -16.79 -14.71
C GLN A 177 17.41 -15.98 -15.38
N ASN A 178 17.42 -15.93 -16.71
CA ASN A 178 16.31 -15.38 -17.49
C ASN A 178 15.11 -16.34 -17.46
N ILE A 179 13.97 -15.83 -17.02
CA ILE A 179 12.70 -16.56 -16.89
C ILE A 179 11.80 -16.29 -18.09
N ALA A 180 11.74 -15.03 -18.51
CA ALA A 180 11.04 -14.57 -19.70
C ALA A 180 11.71 -13.29 -20.21
N ALA A 181 11.65 -13.05 -21.52
CA ALA A 181 12.11 -11.82 -22.13
C ALA A 181 11.28 -11.47 -23.36
N ALA A 182 11.13 -10.17 -23.60
CA ALA A 182 10.59 -9.62 -24.83
C ALA A 182 11.37 -8.36 -25.23
N VAL A 183 11.65 -8.24 -26.53
CA VAL A 183 12.36 -7.08 -27.09
C VAL A 183 11.34 -6.10 -27.67
N ILE A 184 11.55 -4.84 -27.37
CA ILE A 184 10.70 -3.71 -27.73
C ILE A 184 11.50 -2.84 -28.67
N VAL A 185 11.13 -2.88 -29.94
CA VAL A 185 11.72 -2.03 -30.97
C VAL A 185 10.64 -1.10 -31.48
N ASP A 186 10.81 0.19 -31.26
CA ASP A 186 9.86 1.20 -31.76
C ASP A 186 10.62 2.45 -32.25
N THR A 187 10.25 2.93 -33.42
CA THR A 187 10.80 4.12 -34.05
C THR A 187 9.90 5.34 -33.92
N ASN A 188 8.66 5.17 -33.47
CA ASN A 188 7.64 6.21 -33.35
C ASN A 188 7.31 6.51 -31.88
N VAL A 189 8.34 6.92 -31.14
CA VAL A 189 8.31 7.16 -29.68
C VAL A 189 8.69 8.59 -29.31
N SER A 190 8.68 9.53 -30.26
CA SER A 190 8.91 10.95 -29.99
C SER A 190 7.86 11.54 -29.04
N ASP A 191 6.63 11.02 -29.13
CA ASP A 191 5.56 11.22 -28.15
C ASP A 191 5.41 9.98 -27.26
N TRP A 192 4.73 10.12 -26.13
CA TRP A 192 4.44 9.01 -25.22
C TRP A 192 3.63 7.90 -25.90
N ARG A 193 4.11 6.66 -25.81
CA ARG A 193 3.48 5.46 -26.39
C ARG A 193 3.21 4.43 -25.32
N LYS A 194 1.99 3.92 -25.28
CA LYS A 194 1.64 2.73 -24.50
C LYS A 194 2.19 1.50 -25.19
N ILE A 195 3.00 0.74 -24.47
CA ILE A 195 3.55 -0.55 -24.86
C ILE A 195 2.84 -1.63 -24.06
N GLN A 196 2.38 -2.67 -24.74
CA GLN A 196 1.71 -3.82 -24.12
C GLN A 196 2.28 -5.11 -24.70
N MET A 197 2.64 -6.05 -23.83
CA MET A 197 3.10 -7.38 -24.24
C MET A 197 2.83 -8.42 -23.16
N GLN A 198 3.03 -9.68 -23.53
CA GLN A 198 2.98 -10.81 -22.61
C GLN A 198 4.36 -11.43 -22.48
N LEU A 199 4.79 -11.61 -21.23
CA LEU A 199 5.98 -12.37 -20.88
C LEU A 199 5.54 -13.79 -20.50
N LEU A 200 5.91 -14.78 -21.31
CA LEU A 200 5.64 -16.19 -21.04
C LEU A 200 6.81 -16.79 -20.26
N ALA A 201 6.58 -17.15 -19.00
CA ALA A 201 7.59 -17.73 -18.13
C ALA A 201 7.99 -19.14 -18.60
N LYS A 202 9.30 -19.34 -18.77
CA LYS A 202 9.90 -20.63 -19.17
C LYS A 202 10.38 -21.46 -17.99
N VAL A 203 10.53 -20.85 -16.83
CA VAL A 203 11.00 -21.51 -15.60
C VAL A 203 10.26 -20.90 -14.40
N THR A 204 10.09 -21.68 -13.34
CA THR A 204 9.55 -21.18 -12.07
C THR A 204 10.67 -20.56 -11.23
N CYS A 205 10.45 -19.34 -10.71
CA CYS A 205 11.32 -18.70 -9.74
C CYS A 205 10.49 -17.90 -8.73
N ARG A 206 10.67 -18.20 -7.44
CA ARG A 206 9.84 -17.64 -6.36
C ARG A 206 10.28 -16.24 -5.95
N THR A 207 11.49 -15.85 -6.29
CA THR A 207 12.09 -14.56 -5.95
C THR A 207 12.63 -13.93 -7.24
N SER A 208 11.74 -13.39 -8.06
CA SER A 208 12.09 -12.79 -9.35
C SER A 208 12.04 -11.27 -9.30
N ARG A 209 12.55 -10.62 -10.35
CA ARG A 209 12.49 -9.19 -10.58
C ARG A 209 12.18 -8.89 -12.05
N LEU A 210 11.56 -7.74 -12.32
CA LEU A 210 11.41 -7.20 -13.67
C LEU A 210 12.61 -6.33 -13.99
N GLU A 211 13.28 -6.56 -15.11
CA GLU A 211 14.37 -5.75 -15.63
C GLU A 211 13.95 -5.08 -16.95
N LEU A 212 14.34 -3.81 -17.11
CA LEU A 212 14.19 -3.04 -18.33
C LEU A 212 15.59 -2.56 -18.75
N THR A 213 16.20 -3.23 -19.74
CA THR A 213 17.60 -2.99 -20.14
C THR A 213 17.76 -2.70 -21.62
N THR A 214 18.82 -1.98 -21.97
CA THR A 214 19.19 -1.71 -23.35
C THR A 214 20.71 -1.63 -23.50
N SER A 215 21.20 -1.95 -24.70
CA SER A 215 22.58 -1.68 -25.10
C SER A 215 22.69 -0.50 -26.07
N LYS A 216 21.55 0.12 -26.40
CA LYS A 216 21.48 1.23 -27.35
C LYS A 216 21.64 2.55 -26.60
N ARG A 217 22.62 3.33 -27.05
CA ARG A 217 22.83 4.70 -26.56
C ARG A 217 21.60 5.56 -26.87
N GLY A 218 21.23 6.44 -25.95
CA GLY A 218 20.09 7.32 -26.12
C GLY A 218 19.42 7.67 -24.80
N VAL A 219 18.30 8.39 -24.89
CA VAL A 219 17.48 8.79 -23.73
C VAL A 219 16.11 8.16 -23.83
N ILE A 220 15.67 7.48 -22.78
CA ILE A 220 14.36 6.83 -22.70
C ILE A 220 13.66 7.33 -21.43
N TRP A 221 12.46 7.88 -21.59
CA TRP A 221 11.54 8.09 -20.48
C TRP A 221 10.60 6.89 -20.37
N ILE A 222 10.34 6.46 -19.15
CA ILE A 222 9.48 5.33 -18.81
C ILE A 222 8.51 5.80 -17.72
N ASP A 223 7.25 5.40 -17.83
CA ASP A 223 6.22 5.70 -16.84
C ASP A 223 5.15 4.59 -16.80
N GLN A 224 4.41 4.51 -15.68
CA GLN A 224 3.28 3.63 -15.44
C GLN A 224 3.59 2.17 -15.84
N VAL A 225 4.60 1.57 -15.19
CA VAL A 225 5.05 0.19 -15.46
C VAL A 225 4.26 -0.81 -14.64
N SER A 226 3.33 -1.53 -15.24
CA SER A 226 2.50 -2.55 -14.59
C SER A 226 2.82 -3.94 -15.11
N LEU A 227 2.93 -4.91 -14.19
CA LEU A 227 3.08 -6.33 -14.53
C LEU A 227 2.07 -7.14 -13.71
N ILE A 228 1.03 -7.62 -14.37
CA ILE A 228 -0.04 -8.40 -13.73
C ILE A 228 -0.09 -9.81 -14.37
N PRO A 229 -0.17 -10.91 -13.59
CA PRO A 229 -0.42 -12.23 -14.13
C PRO A 229 -1.64 -12.25 -15.05
N SER A 230 -1.59 -12.93 -16.20
CA SER A 230 -2.76 -13.00 -17.10
C SER A 230 -3.96 -13.71 -16.47
N ASP A 231 -3.69 -14.56 -15.48
CA ASP A 231 -4.68 -15.39 -14.78
C ASP A 231 -4.93 -14.86 -13.36
N THR A 232 -5.86 -13.92 -13.24
CA THR A 232 -6.30 -13.32 -11.97
C THR A 232 -7.70 -13.80 -11.59
N TYR A 233 -8.09 -13.61 -10.33
CA TYR A 233 -9.41 -14.01 -9.85
C TYR A 233 -10.51 -13.35 -10.67
N LYS A 234 -11.28 -14.16 -11.40
CA LYS A 234 -12.34 -13.73 -12.33
C LYS A 234 -11.88 -12.75 -13.44
N GLY A 235 -10.57 -12.59 -13.65
CA GLY A 235 -10.03 -11.55 -14.52
C GLY A 235 -10.11 -10.13 -13.94
N HIS A 236 -10.35 -9.98 -12.64
CA HIS A 236 -10.55 -8.70 -11.96
C HIS A 236 -9.28 -8.12 -11.33
N GLY A 237 -8.10 -8.70 -11.59
CA GLY A 237 -6.82 -8.15 -11.10
C GLY A 237 -6.39 -8.61 -9.70
N PHE A 238 -7.12 -9.52 -9.06
CA PHE A 238 -6.74 -10.06 -7.74
C PHE A 238 -5.96 -11.36 -7.81
N ARG A 239 -5.11 -11.59 -6.81
CA ARG A 239 -4.41 -12.86 -6.60
C ARG A 239 -5.38 -13.98 -6.22
N LYS A 240 -5.41 -15.05 -6.99
CA LYS A 240 -6.43 -16.10 -6.88
C LYS A 240 -6.36 -16.86 -5.58
N GLU A 241 -5.16 -17.24 -5.19
CA GLU A 241 -4.90 -18.01 -3.99
C GLU A 241 -5.36 -17.26 -2.74
N LEU A 242 -5.09 -15.96 -2.65
CA LEU A 242 -5.49 -15.15 -1.50
C LEU A 242 -7.00 -14.92 -1.48
N ILE A 243 -7.62 -14.61 -2.62
CA ILE A 243 -9.08 -14.46 -2.66
C ILE A 243 -9.79 -15.77 -2.33
N HIS A 244 -9.31 -16.92 -2.81
CA HIS A 244 -9.90 -18.21 -2.44
C HIS A 244 -9.79 -18.47 -0.93
N MET A 245 -8.65 -18.17 -0.29
CA MET A 245 -8.52 -18.25 1.17
C MET A 245 -9.55 -17.36 1.89
N LEU A 246 -9.80 -16.14 1.41
CA LEU A 246 -10.82 -15.25 1.98
C LEU A 246 -12.24 -15.78 1.77
N VAL A 247 -12.55 -16.31 0.60
CA VAL A 247 -13.86 -16.88 0.27
C VAL A 247 -14.14 -18.15 1.08
N ASP A 248 -13.12 -18.97 1.35
CA ASP A 248 -13.23 -20.21 2.13
C ASP A 248 -13.58 -19.96 3.60
N LEU A 249 -13.32 -18.75 4.13
CA LEU A 249 -13.81 -18.29 5.44
C LEU A 249 -15.34 -18.12 5.47
N LYS A 250 -16.01 -18.17 4.31
CA LYS A 250 -17.45 -17.95 4.12
C LYS A 250 -17.96 -16.66 4.77
N PRO A 251 -17.29 -15.52 4.56
CA PRO A 251 -17.69 -14.27 5.18
C PRO A 251 -19.03 -13.79 4.62
N ARG A 252 -19.77 -13.05 5.44
CA ARG A 252 -21.11 -12.54 5.09
C ARG A 252 -21.15 -11.04 4.85
N PHE A 253 -20.03 -10.37 5.12
CA PHE A 253 -19.77 -8.99 4.75
C PHE A 253 -18.25 -8.77 4.64
N LEU A 254 -17.87 -7.70 3.95
CA LEU A 254 -16.53 -7.14 3.92
C LEU A 254 -16.61 -5.66 4.31
N ARG A 255 -15.96 -5.26 5.40
CA ARG A 255 -15.76 -3.86 5.76
C ARG A 255 -14.48 -3.36 5.09
N PHE A 256 -14.59 -2.42 4.17
CA PHE A 256 -13.48 -1.78 3.46
C PHE A 256 -13.80 -0.28 3.22
N PRO A 257 -12.83 0.57 2.81
CA PRO A 257 -11.37 0.37 2.75
C PRO A 257 -10.76 0.74 4.11
N GLY A 258 -11.27 0.14 5.18
CA GLY A 258 -11.50 0.77 6.48
C GLY A 258 -10.26 0.99 7.33
N GLY A 259 -10.47 1.06 8.65
CA GLY A 259 -9.38 1.29 9.60
C GLY A 259 -8.82 2.70 9.50
N THR A 260 -7.60 2.83 9.99
CA THR A 260 -6.88 4.10 10.02
C THR A 260 -6.42 4.53 8.62
N PHE A 261 -6.40 3.62 7.65
CA PHE A 261 -6.16 3.93 6.23
C PHE A 261 -7.15 4.95 5.65
N VAL A 262 -8.42 4.91 6.08
CA VAL A 262 -9.41 5.92 5.64
C VAL A 262 -9.09 7.32 6.17
N GLU A 263 -8.53 7.37 7.38
CA GLU A 263 -8.36 8.60 8.15
C GLU A 263 -7.09 9.35 7.74
N GLY A 264 -5.96 8.63 7.69
CA GLY A 264 -4.63 9.23 7.71
C GLY A 264 -4.32 9.92 9.05
N ILE A 265 -3.05 10.11 9.36
CA ILE A 265 -2.60 11.01 10.44
C ILE A 265 -2.91 12.46 10.04
N LEU A 266 -2.74 12.79 8.76
CA LEU A 266 -3.02 14.10 8.19
C LEU A 266 -4.11 13.99 7.13
N LEU A 267 -5.09 14.91 7.15
CA LEU A 267 -6.24 14.90 6.22
C LEU A 267 -5.84 14.90 4.73
N ARG A 268 -4.66 15.42 4.39
CA ARG A 268 -4.11 15.37 3.02
C ARG A 268 -3.78 13.96 2.55
N ASN A 269 -3.56 13.04 3.47
CA ASN A 269 -3.20 11.64 3.26
C ASN A 269 -4.40 10.69 3.48
N ALA A 270 -5.58 11.23 3.82
CA ALA A 270 -6.80 10.45 3.95
C ALA A 270 -7.20 9.82 2.61
N PHE A 271 -7.66 8.57 2.64
CA PHE A 271 -8.13 7.86 1.45
C PHE A 271 -9.23 8.64 0.72
N ARG A 272 -9.03 8.88 -0.59
CA ARG A 272 -9.98 9.59 -1.45
C ARG A 272 -10.57 8.65 -2.49
N TRP A 273 -11.69 8.00 -2.15
CA TRP A 273 -12.30 6.98 -3.03
C TRP A 273 -12.51 7.43 -4.49
N ARG A 274 -12.84 8.71 -4.72
CA ARG A 274 -13.04 9.28 -6.06
C ARG A 274 -11.76 9.31 -6.90
N GLU A 275 -10.61 9.32 -6.26
CA GLU A 275 -9.30 9.30 -6.91
C GLU A 275 -8.82 7.89 -7.22
N THR A 276 -9.55 6.89 -6.74
CA THR A 276 -9.25 5.46 -6.92
C THR A 276 -10.14 4.79 -7.96
N ILE A 277 -10.88 5.57 -8.75
CA ILE A 277 -11.76 5.08 -9.81
C ILE A 277 -11.29 5.58 -11.18
N GLY A 278 -11.63 4.84 -12.23
CA GLY A 278 -11.17 5.13 -13.60
C GLY A 278 -9.86 4.43 -13.97
N PRO A 279 -9.22 4.82 -15.08
CA PRO A 279 -7.96 4.24 -15.53
C PRO A 279 -6.90 4.30 -14.44
N TRP A 280 -6.18 3.21 -14.24
CA TRP A 280 -5.23 3.09 -13.13
C TRP A 280 -4.01 3.99 -13.33
N GLU A 281 -3.62 4.23 -14.58
CA GLU A 281 -2.52 5.10 -14.98
C GLU A 281 -2.77 6.59 -14.66
N GLU A 282 -4.01 6.96 -14.34
CA GLU A 282 -4.41 8.33 -13.96
C GLU A 282 -4.67 8.51 -12.46
N ARG A 283 -4.53 7.43 -11.67
CA ARG A 283 -4.74 7.48 -10.22
C ARG A 283 -3.47 8.00 -9.56
N PRO A 284 -3.52 9.10 -8.79
CA PRO A 284 -2.34 9.74 -8.20
C PRO A 284 -1.67 8.89 -7.13
N GLY A 285 -2.38 7.91 -6.58
CA GLY A 285 -1.99 7.27 -5.33
C GLY A 285 -2.03 8.26 -4.16
N HIS A 286 -1.60 7.78 -3.00
CA HIS A 286 -1.35 8.64 -1.83
C HIS A 286 -0.41 7.96 -0.84
N TYR A 287 0.19 8.79 0.02
CA TYR A 287 1.02 8.31 1.11
C TYR A 287 0.16 7.92 2.31
N GLY A 288 0.14 6.62 2.65
CA GLY A 288 -0.50 6.12 3.86
C GLY A 288 0.38 6.39 5.08
N ASP A 289 0.27 7.58 5.66
CA ASP A 289 1.12 8.02 6.79
C ASP A 289 0.93 7.22 8.09
N VAL A 290 -0.18 6.50 8.24
CA VAL A 290 -0.40 5.58 9.38
C VAL A 290 0.46 4.32 9.25
N TRP A 291 0.60 3.80 8.04
CA TRP A 291 1.31 2.53 7.77
C TRP A 291 2.66 2.71 7.08
N ASN A 292 3.02 3.96 6.77
CA ASN A 292 4.33 4.40 6.32
C ASN A 292 4.77 3.83 4.95
N TYR A 293 3.84 3.76 3.99
CA TYR A 293 4.16 3.46 2.59
C TYR A 293 3.22 4.16 1.61
N TRP A 294 3.68 4.29 0.38
CA TRP A 294 2.89 4.83 -0.73
C TRP A 294 1.99 3.74 -1.32
N THR A 295 0.74 4.11 -1.59
CA THR A 295 -0.21 3.27 -2.31
C THR A 295 -0.45 3.90 -3.68
N ASP A 296 -0.40 3.11 -4.74
CA ASP A 296 -0.65 3.58 -6.10
C ASP A 296 -2.15 3.66 -6.44
N ASP A 297 -3.00 3.33 -5.46
CA ASP A 297 -4.45 3.20 -5.59
C ASP A 297 -4.90 2.34 -6.79
N GLY A 298 -4.06 1.39 -7.20
CA GLY A 298 -4.38 0.40 -8.22
C GLY A 298 -5.49 -0.55 -7.79
N LEU A 299 -5.46 -0.97 -6.52
CA LEU A 299 -6.61 -1.55 -5.84
C LEU A 299 -7.51 -0.43 -5.32
N GLY A 300 -8.44 0.00 -6.15
CA GLY A 300 -9.34 1.10 -5.83
C GLY A 300 -10.69 0.66 -5.29
N TYR A 301 -11.56 1.65 -5.10
CA TYR A 301 -12.90 1.43 -4.57
C TYR A 301 -13.75 0.51 -5.47
N TYR A 302 -13.62 0.65 -6.80
CA TYR A 302 -14.36 -0.19 -7.75
C TYR A 302 -13.89 -1.64 -7.71
N GLU A 303 -12.58 -1.88 -7.68
CA GLU A 303 -12.02 -3.24 -7.64
C GLU A 303 -12.48 -3.98 -6.37
N LEU A 304 -12.51 -3.31 -5.21
CA LEU A 304 -13.01 -3.90 -3.95
C LEU A 304 -14.50 -4.29 -4.01
N LEU A 305 -15.31 -3.56 -4.78
CA LEU A 305 -16.71 -3.94 -5.04
C LEU A 305 -16.83 -5.20 -5.91
N GLN A 306 -15.87 -5.48 -6.79
CA GLN A 306 -15.89 -6.67 -7.64
C GLN A 306 -15.54 -7.98 -6.92
N VAL A 307 -14.97 -7.88 -5.71
CA VAL A 307 -14.69 -9.02 -4.83
C VAL A 307 -15.88 -9.39 -3.94
N CYS A 308 -16.78 -8.42 -3.68
CA CYS A 308 -18.01 -8.62 -2.92
C CYS A 308 -19.05 -9.43 -3.72
#